data_AF-A0A954MGI7-F1
#
_entry.id   AF-A0A954MGI7-F1
#
_cell.length_a   1.000
_cell.length_b   1.000
_cell.length_c   1.000
_cell.angle_alpha   90.00
_cell.angle_beta   90.00
_cell.angle_gamma   90.00
#
_symmetry.space_group_name_H-M   'P 1'
#
loop_
_entity.id
_entity.type
_entity.pdbx_description
1 polymer ?
#
loop_
_entity_poly.entity_id
_entity_poly.type
_entity_poly.pdbx_seq_one_letter_code
_entity_poly.pdbx_strand_id
1 'polypeptide(L)'
;MKVLPVIRRTVRLCLLAALLAGGVALYVWSQSDQLVRKELVKRFDQVAPELMLVVGDVDVRSAKRTVLRDIEILDRKKLRPVFR
;
A
#
# COMPACT_ATOMS: atom_id res chain seq x y z
N MET A 1 -28.14 -11.07 -41.30
CA MET A 1 -26.92 -10.47 -40.71
C MET A 1 -27.18 -10.16 -39.23
N LYS A 2 -26.63 -10.96 -38.30
CA LYS A 2 -26.80 -10.81 -36.83
C LYS A 2 -25.48 -10.44 -36.12
N VAL A 3 -24.56 -9.78 -36.83
CA VAL A 3 -23.18 -9.54 -36.36
C VAL A 3 -23.10 -8.35 -35.39
N LEU A 4 -23.92 -7.30 -35.60
CA LEU A 4 -23.97 -6.10 -34.75
C LEU A 4 -24.20 -6.39 -33.24
N PRO A 5 -25.20 -7.21 -32.84
CA PRO A 5 -25.46 -7.44 -31.41
C PRO A 5 -24.35 -8.24 -30.73
N VAL A 6 -23.64 -9.10 -31.48
CA VAL A 6 -22.52 -9.89 -30.94
C VAL A 6 -21.32 -8.98 -30.68
N ILE A 7 -20.94 -8.15 -31.64
CA ILE A 7 -19.83 -7.18 -31.47
C ILE A 7 -20.11 -6.26 -30.27
N ARG A 8 -21.34 -5.76 -30.13
CA ARG A 8 -21.71 -4.87 -29.02
C ARG A 8 -21.62 -5.56 -27.66
N ARG A 9 -21.88 -6.86 -27.59
CA ARG A 9 -21.76 -7.66 -26.36
C ARG A 9 -20.30 -7.92 -25.99
N THR A 10 -19.47 -8.23 -26.98
CA THR A 10 -18.02 -8.43 -26.77
C THR A 10 -17.34 -7.15 -26.30
N VAL A 11 -17.66 -6.00 -26.92
CA VAL A 11 -17.12 -4.69 -26.50
C VAL A 11 -17.51 -4.36 -25.05
N ARG A 12 -18.75 -4.64 -24.64
CA ARG A 12 -19.18 -4.45 -23.25
C ARG A 12 -18.41 -5.36 -22.27
N LEU A 13 -18.17 -6.61 -22.64
CA LEU A 13 -17.40 -7.55 -21.81
C LEU A 13 -15.94 -7.09 -21.66
N CYS A 14 -15.31 -6.63 -22.74
CA CYS A 14 -13.95 -6.07 -22.68
C CYS A 14 -13.86 -4.81 -21.81
N LEU A 15 -14.84 -3.90 -21.91
CA LEU A 15 -14.93 -2.72 -21.06
C LEU A 15 -15.07 -3.08 -19.57
N LEU A 16 -15.89 -4.08 -19.26
CA LEU A 16 -16.08 -4.54 -17.88
C LEU A 16 -14.79 -5.16 -17.31
N ALA A 17 -14.08 -5.96 -18.11
CA ALA A 17 -12.80 -6.53 -17.73
C ALA A 17 -11.72 -5.45 -17.50
N ALA A 18 -11.67 -4.43 -18.35
CA ALA A 18 -10.73 -3.32 -18.21
C ALA A 18 -11.00 -2.49 -16.94
N LEU A 19 -12.26 -2.25 -16.60
CA LEU A 19 -12.65 -1.56 -15.36
C LEU A 19 -12.25 -2.37 -14.12
N LEU A 20 -12.48 -3.68 -14.13
CA LEU A 20 -12.07 -4.55 -13.03
C LEU A 20 -10.54 -4.58 -12.86
N ALA A 21 -9.79 -4.70 -13.95
CA ALA A 21 -8.32 -4.67 -13.90
C ALA A 21 -7.77 -3.35 -13.35
N GLY A 22 -8.34 -2.21 -13.78
CA GLY A 22 -7.96 -0.89 -13.26
C GLY A 22 -8.29 -0.72 -11.79
N GLY A 23 -9.47 -1.17 -11.35
CA GLY A 23 -9.88 -1.12 -9.94
C GLY A 23 -8.99 -1.99 -9.03
N VAL A 24 -8.64 -3.19 -9.47
CA VAL A 24 -7.73 -4.09 -8.74
C VAL A 24 -6.32 -3.48 -8.64
N ALA A 25 -5.81 -2.88 -9.71
CA ALA A 25 -4.49 -2.23 -9.69
C ALA A 25 -4.43 -1.08 -8.68
N LEU A 26 -5.46 -0.22 -8.63
CA LEU A 26 -5.56 0.86 -7.65
C LEU A 26 -5.69 0.35 -6.21
N TYR A 27 -6.48 -0.71 -6.01
CA TYR A 27 -6.63 -1.34 -4.70
C TYR A 27 -5.30 -1.91 -4.18
N VAL A 28 -4.59 -2.66 -5.04
CA VAL A 28 -3.26 -3.23 -4.72
C VAL A 28 -2.25 -2.13 -4.45
N TRP A 29 -2.28 -1.03 -5.21
CA TRP A 29 -1.42 0.13 -4.95
C TRP A 29 -1.71 0.74 -3.57
N SER A 30 -2.96 0.97 -3.20
CA SER A 30 -3.29 1.54 -1.87
C SER A 30 -2.95 0.60 -0.70
N GLN A 31 -2.99 -0.72 -0.93
CA GLN A 31 -2.59 -1.73 0.06
C GLN A 31 -1.07 -1.83 0.20
N SER A 32 -0.32 -1.44 -0.83
CA SER A 32 1.14 -1.54 -0.84
C SER A 32 1.78 -0.69 0.27
N ASP A 33 1.25 0.50 0.54
CA ASP A 33 1.70 1.38 1.63
C ASP A 33 1.53 0.70 3.01
N GLN A 34 0.38 0.05 3.22
CA GLN A 34 0.10 -0.67 4.47
C GLN A 34 0.99 -1.90 4.65
N LEU A 35 1.26 -2.64 3.57
CA LEU A 35 2.13 -3.81 3.60
C LEU A 35 3.58 -3.41 3.92
N VAL A 36 4.08 -2.36 3.27
CA VAL A 36 5.41 -1.81 3.52
C VAL A 36 5.52 -1.32 4.96
N ARG A 37 4.50 -0.59 5.47
CA ARG A 37 4.45 -0.15 6.87
C ARG A 37 4.52 -1.32 7.85
N LYS A 38 3.73 -2.37 7.62
CA LYS A 38 3.70 -3.57 8.49
C LYS A 38 5.04 -4.28 8.52
N GLU A 39 5.66 -4.49 7.36
CA GLU A 39 6.96 -5.17 7.29
C GLU A 39 8.07 -4.30 7.91
N LEU A 40 8.06 -2.97 7.71
CA LEU A 40 8.98 -2.04 8.36
C LEU A 40 8.90 -2.10 9.89
N VAL A 41 7.70 -2.00 10.45
CA VAL A 41 7.49 -2.07 11.91
C VAL A 41 7.93 -3.42 12.44
N LYS A 42 7.62 -4.52 11.73
CA LYS A 42 8.03 -5.87 12.12
C LYS A 42 9.55 -6.05 12.11
N ARG A 43 10.23 -5.57 11.08
CA ARG A 43 11.70 -5.63 10.99
C ARG A 43 12.37 -4.76 12.05
N PHE A 44 11.80 -3.58 12.31
CA PHE A 44 12.29 -2.71 13.37
C PHE A 44 12.14 -3.36 14.75
N ASP A 45 11.00 -3.98 15.05
CA ASP A 45 10.76 -4.71 16.30
C ASP A 45 11.73 -5.89 16.50
N GLN A 46 12.12 -6.56 15.42
CA GLN A 46 13.13 -7.62 15.46
C GLN A 46 14.53 -7.09 15.78
N VAL A 47 14.89 -5.91 15.27
CA VAL A 47 16.23 -5.31 15.46
C VAL A 47 16.33 -4.58 16.80
N ALA A 48 15.26 -3.91 17.22
CA ALA A 48 15.22 -3.07 18.41
C ALA A 48 13.90 -3.31 19.19
N PRO A 49 13.75 -4.44 19.89
CA PRO A 49 12.51 -4.82 20.58
C PRO A 49 12.16 -3.92 21.78
N GLU A 50 13.15 -3.19 22.30
CA GLU A 50 12.99 -2.19 23.37
C GLU A 50 12.42 -0.85 22.85
N LEU A 51 12.43 -0.66 21.53
CA LEU A 51 12.00 0.55 20.86
C LEU A 51 10.74 0.27 20.03
N MET A 52 9.91 1.30 19.87
CA MET A 52 8.70 1.24 19.07
C MET A 52 8.80 2.28 17.95
N LEU A 53 8.77 1.80 16.71
CA LEU A 53 8.70 2.66 15.53
C LEU A 53 7.24 3.00 15.24
N VAL A 54 6.92 4.29 15.30
CA VAL A 54 5.66 4.85 14.86
C VAL A 54 5.91 5.56 13.54
N VAL A 55 5.22 5.11 12.50
CA VAL A 55 5.23 5.77 11.19
C VAL A 55 3.82 6.28 10.93
N GLY A 56 3.68 7.60 10.82
CA GLY A 56 2.41 8.26 10.54
C GLY A 56 1.95 7.99 9.11
N ASP A 57 2.79 8.30 8.12
CA ASP A 57 2.44 8.16 6.71
C ASP A 57 3.54 7.47 5.90
N VAL A 58 3.14 6.64 4.95
CA VAL A 58 4.03 5.89 4.05
C VAL A 58 3.56 6.15 2.63
N ASP A 59 4.40 6.84 1.85
CA ASP A 59 4.14 7.18 0.46
C ASP A 59 5.08 6.37 -0.44
N VAL A 60 4.59 5.24 -0.95
CA VAL A 60 5.31 4.43 -1.94
C VAL A 60 5.03 5.01 -3.34
N ARG A 61 5.84 5.99 -3.74
CA ARG A 61 5.74 6.61 -5.08
C ARG A 61 6.24 5.70 -6.21
N SER A 62 7.16 4.80 -5.89
CA SER A 62 7.77 3.87 -6.84
C SER A 62 8.46 2.73 -6.10
N ALA A 63 8.62 1.58 -6.74
CA ALA A 63 9.38 0.44 -6.20
C ALA A 63 10.82 0.79 -5.78
N LYS A 64 11.38 1.92 -6.25
CA LYS A 64 12.73 2.40 -5.91
C LYS A 64 12.76 3.51 -4.86
N ARG A 65 11.61 4.08 -4.48
CA ARG A 65 11.56 5.24 -3.57
C ARG A 65 10.29 5.20 -2.72
N THR A 66 10.50 4.90 -1.45
CA THR A 66 9.48 5.02 -0.41
C THR A 66 9.82 6.22 0.47
N VAL A 67 8.86 7.11 0.67
CA VAL A 67 9.00 8.24 1.59
C VAL A 67 8.21 7.91 2.84
N LEU A 68 8.90 7.90 3.98
CA LEU A 68 8.28 7.77 5.30
C LEU A 68 8.14 9.18 5.89
N ARG A 69 6.95 9.52 6.39
CA ARG A 69 6.67 10.80 7.04
C ARG A 69 6.18 10.56 8.46
N ASP A 70 6.40 11.55 9.32
CA ASP A 70 6.02 11.52 10.73
C ASP A 70 6.57 10.27 11.43
N ILE A 71 7.89 10.09 11.34
CA ILE A 71 8.59 8.97 11.94
C ILE A 71 8.94 9.35 13.38
N GLU A 72 8.35 8.65 14.34
CA GLU A 72 8.69 8.77 15.75
C GLU A 72 9.22 7.43 16.27
N ILE A 73 10.33 7.46 17.00
CA ILE A 73 10.85 6.29 17.71
C ILE A 73 10.60 6.51 19.19
N LEU A 74 9.84 5.62 19.80
CA LEU A 74 9.48 5.66 21.21
C LEU A 74 10.25 4.58 21.97
N ASP A 75 10.61 4.85 23.22
CA ASP A 75 11.01 3.81 24.17
C ASP A 75 9.74 3.02 24.56
N ARG A 76 9.73 1.71 24.30
CA ARG A 76 8.55 0.85 24.51
C ARG A 76 8.13 0.81 25.98
N LYS A 77 9.06 0.89 26.92
CA LYS A 77 8.76 0.80 28.36
C LYS A 77 8.24 2.11 28.93
N LYS A 78 8.72 3.23 28.40
CA LYS A 78 8.41 4.56 28.94
C LYS A 78 7.41 5.35 28.10
N LEU A 79 7.08 4.87 26.89
CA LEU A 79 6.28 5.58 25.88
C LEU A 79 6.79 7.01 25.63
N ARG A 80 8.11 7.20 25.73
CA ARG A 80 8.75 8.51 25.54
C ARG A 80 9.42 8.56 24.18
N PRO A 81 9.32 9.67 23.43
CA PRO A 81 10.04 9.82 22.18
C PRO A 81 11.55 9.88 22.44
N VAL A 82 12.26 8.98 21.79
CA VAL A 82 13.72 8.94 21.70
C VAL A 82 14.19 9.69 20.46
N PHE A 83 13.37 9.71 19.40
CA PHE A 83 13.64 10.39 18.14
C PHE A 83 12.35 10.87 17.47
N ARG A 84 12.40 12.05 16.83
CA ARG A 84 11.31 12.71 16.10
C ARG A 84 11.86 13.44 14.89
#